data_AF-A0A6G3D0Y4-F1
#
_entry.id   AF-A0A6G3D0Y4-F1
#
_cell.length_a   1.000
_cell.length_b   1.000
_cell.length_c   1.000
_cell.angle_alpha   90.00
_cell.angle_beta   90.00
_cell.angle_gamma   90.00
#
_symmetry.space_group_name_H-M   'P 1'
#
loop_
_entity.id
_entity.type
_entity.pdbx_description
1 polymer ?
#
loop_
_entity_poly.entity_id
_entity_poly.type
_entity_poly.pdbx_seq_one_letter_code
_entity_poly.pdbx_strand_id
1 'polypeptide(L)' 'MSLELLDVTVRLGRGESRVTALSELTVSFAPAALTALVGPSGS' A
#
# COMPACT_ATOMS: atom_id res chain seq x y z
N MET A 1 -8.92 18.28 -0.43
CA MET A 1 -9.04 16.94 -1.04
C MET A 1 -8.35 15.95 -0.12
N SER A 2 -9.01 14.85 0.22
CA SER A 2 -8.43 13.67 0.87
C SER A 2 -7.82 12.76 -0.19
N LEU A 3 -6.87 11.91 0.20
CA LEU A 3 -6.35 10.83 -0.63
C LEU A 3 -6.93 9.51 -0.14
N GLU A 4 -7.42 8.68 -1.05
CA GLU A 4 -8.01 7.38 -0.73
C GLU A 4 -7.34 6.29 -1.58
N LEU A 5 -6.92 5.22 -0.93
CA LEU A 5 -6.53 3.96 -1.54
C LEU A 5 -7.59 2.93 -1.17
N LEU A 6 -8.20 2.30 -2.17
CA LEU A 6 -9.31 1.36 -1.99
C LEU A 6 -8.93 0.00 -2.59
N ASP A 7 -8.93 -1.02 -1.75
CA ASP A 7 -8.70 -2.43 -2.09
C ASP A 7 -7.44 -2.67 -2.96
N VAL A 8 -6.38 -1.91 -2.66
CA VAL A 8 -5.16 -1.90 -3.46
C VAL A 8 -4.36 -3.19 -3.23
N THR A 9 -4.18 -3.96 -4.30
CA THR A 9 -3.30 -5.13 -4.32
C THR A 9 -2.17 -4.92 -5.32
N VAL A 10 -0.93 -5.08 -4.86
CA VAL A 10 0.27 -4.96 -5.69
C VAL A 10 1.02 -6.28 -5.70
N ARG A 11 1.26 -6.81 -6.90
CA ARG A 11 2.05 -8.03 -7.11
C ARG A 11 3.19 -7.73 -8.07
N LEU A 12 4.41 -8.09 -7.65
CA LEU A 12 5.65 -7.87 -8.40
C LEU A 12 6.20 -9.21 -8.88
N GLY A 13 7.00 -9.21 -9.95
CA GLY A 13 7.54 -10.43 -10.55
C GLY A 13 6.58 -11.13 -11.54
N ARG A 14 6.95 -12.33 -11.99
CA ARG A 14 6.22 -13.12 -13.00
C ARG A 14 6.28 -14.62 -12.67
N GLY A 15 5.27 -15.36 -13.12
CA GLY A 15 5.18 -16.82 -12.92
C GLY A 15 5.34 -17.19 -11.45
N GLU A 16 6.16 -18.21 -11.18
CA GLU A 16 6.46 -18.72 -9.83
C GLU A 16 7.27 -17.73 -8.97
N SER A 17 7.86 -16.68 -9.56
CA SER A 17 8.57 -15.63 -8.82
C SER A 17 7.68 -14.43 -8.50
N ARG A 18 6.35 -14.59 -8.58
CA ARG A 18 5.41 -13.51 -8.25
C ARG A 18 5.25 -13.39 -6.73
N VAL A 19 5.39 -12.17 -6.22
CA VAL A 19 5.25 -11.85 -4.79
C VAL A 19 4.19 -10.78 -4.60
N THR A 20 3.38 -10.91 -3.54
CA THR A 20 2.43 -9.87 -3.12
C THR A 20 3.16 -8.88 -2.22
N ALA A 21 3.26 -7.63 -2.68
CA ALA A 21 3.86 -6.54 -1.92
C ALA A 21 2.81 -5.80 -1.08
N LEU A 22 1.62 -5.57 -1.65
CA LEU A 22 0.46 -5.05 -0.92
C LEU A 22 -0.72 -6.00 -1.15
N SER A 23 -1.45 -6.30 -0.09
CA SER A 23 -2.64 -7.16 -0.14
C SER A 23 -3.84 -6.40 0.40
N GLU A 24 -4.82 -6.13 -0.46
CA GLU A 24 -6.12 -5.56 -0.08
C GLU A 24 -6.02 -4.29 0.81
N LEU A 25 -5.09 -3.40 0.46
CA LEU A 25 -4.84 -2.17 1.24
C LEU A 25 -5.96 -1.16 1.01
N THR A 26 -6.67 -0.83 2.09
CA THR A 26 -7.65 0.27 2.15
C THR A 26 -7.25 1.28 3.21
N VAL A 27 -6.99 2.53 2.80
CA VAL A 27 -6.57 3.62 3.69
C VAL A 27 -7.00 4.99 3.15
N SER A 28 -7.35 5.90 4.05
CA SER A 28 -7.63 7.30 3.75
C SER A 28 -6.63 8.21 4.47
N PHE A 29 -6.16 9.23 3.77
CA PHE A 29 -5.30 10.29 4.30
C PHE A 29 -6.06 11.61 4.30
N ALA A 30 -6.16 12.23 5.48
CA ALA A 30 -6.87 13.49 5.66
C ALA A 30 -6.13 14.64 4.94
N PRO A 31 -6.88 15.64 4.42
CA PRO A 31 -6.27 16.82 3.84
C PRO A 31 -5.35 17.52 4.85
N ALA A 32 -4.19 18.00 4.39
CA ALA A 32 -3.20 18.73 5.19
C ALA A 32 -2.59 17.95 6.38
N ALA A 33 -2.79 16.63 6.46
CA ALA A 33 -2.13 15.80 7.46
C ALA A 33 -0.69 15.44 7.05
N LEU A 34 0.23 15.55 7.99
CA LEU A 34 1.56 14.94 7.88
C LEU A 34 1.50 13.52 8.43
N THR A 35 1.61 12.53 7.56
CA THR A 35 1.50 11.11 7.93
C THR A 35 2.86 10.42 7.80
N ALA A 36 3.33 9.79 8.88
CA ALA A 36 4.49 8.92 8.85
C ALA A 36 4.04 7.48 8.55
N LEU A 37 4.67 6.85 7.56
CA LEU A 37 4.54 5.42 7.29
C LEU A 37 5.72 4.69 7.92
N VAL A 38 5.43 3.70 8.74
CA VAL A 38 6.44 2.94 9.50
C VAL A 38 6.18 1.45 9.37
N GLY A 39 7.25 0.67 9.30
CA GLY A 39 7.17 -0.79 9.19
C GLY A 39 8.56 -1.43 9.11
N PRO A 40 8.66 -2.76 9.28
CA PRO A 40 9.88 -3.51 9.02
C PRO A 40 10.40 -3.32 7.60
N SER A 41 11.69 -3.54 7.36
CA SER A 41 12.22 -3.54 6.00
C SER A 41 11.52 -4.59 5.15
N GLY A 42 10.91 -4.16 4.04
CA GLY A 42 10.20 -5.01 3.09
C GLY A 42 8.68 -5.12 3.32
N SER A 43 8.11 -4.39 4.28
CA SER A 43 6.66 -4.20 4.44
C SER A 43 6.10 -3.08 3.57
#